data_AF-A0AA47NZM6-F1
#
_entry.id   AF-A0AA47NZM6-F1
#
_cell.length_a   1.000
_cell.length_b   1.000
_cell.length_c   1.000
_cell.angle_alpha   90.00
_cell.angle_beta   90.00
_cell.angle_gamma   90.00
#
_symmetry.space_group_name_H-M   'P 1'
#
loop_
_entity.id
_entity.type
_entity.pdbx_description
1 polymer ?
#
loop_
_entity_poly.entity_id
_entity_poly.type
_entity_poly.pdbx_seq_one_letter_code
_entity_poly.pdbx_strand_id
1 'polypeptide(L)'
;MKDYRLLMSLAVMDNSFALPDSGWISWLVNVSLLSIDIPCWALPARGRREQAEEERATRRKEERKKVERRDEEKGQMGESKERGKEKRVAAMAVRASFEKNNEIGCFAKLTNTYCLVAIGGSENFYSVFEGELSETIPVVHASIAGCRIIGRMCVGNRHGMLVPNNTTDQELQHIRNCLPDPVRIQRVEERLSALGNVIACNDYVALVHPDLDRETEEILADTLKVEVFRQTVAEQVLVGSYCSFSNQGGLVHPKTSIEDQDELSSLLQVPLVAGTVNRGSEVIAAGMVVNDWCAFCGLDTTSTELSVIESVFRLGDTAQPSAIATSMRDSLIDSKRMSEMGVDTDTRLCWFTSRKKAWRQENILLSSIKITEIV
;
A
#
# COMPACT_ATOMS: atom_id res chain seq x y z
N MET A 1 28.57 -57.61 30.01
CA MET A 1 29.65 -58.12 30.88
C MET A 1 30.75 -57.07 30.90
N LYS A 2 30.85 -56.31 32.01
CA LYS A 2 31.99 -55.48 32.52
C LYS A 2 32.71 -54.56 31.50
N ASP A 3 32.43 -53.25 31.51
CA ASP A 3 33.04 -52.18 32.35
C ASP A 3 34.54 -51.92 32.07
N TYR A 4 34.91 -50.67 31.77
CA TYR A 4 35.79 -49.82 32.62
C TYR A 4 36.06 -48.40 32.02
N ARG A 5 35.68 -47.34 32.79
CA ARG A 5 36.41 -46.09 33.20
C ARG A 5 37.06 -45.19 32.12
N LEU A 6 37.03 -43.84 32.13
CA LEU A 6 37.14 -42.79 33.18
C LEU A 6 36.45 -41.47 32.67
N LEU A 7 35.58 -40.79 33.46
CA LEU A 7 35.77 -39.57 34.32
C LEU A 7 36.15 -38.26 33.57
N MET A 8 35.23 -37.28 33.46
CA MET A 8 35.07 -36.02 34.28
C MET A 8 36.27 -35.05 34.14
N SER A 9 36.16 -33.82 33.60
CA SER A 9 35.42 -32.60 34.03
C SER A 9 36.43 -31.51 34.48
N LEU A 10 36.13 -30.22 34.18
CA LEU A 10 36.79 -28.96 34.64
C LEU A 10 38.19 -28.67 34.06
N ALA A 11 38.65 -27.44 33.77
CA ALA A 11 38.27 -26.06 34.11
C ALA A 11 38.81 -25.11 33.00
N VAL A 12 38.07 -24.09 32.55
CA VAL A 12 38.26 -22.66 32.89
C VAL A 12 39.73 -22.19 32.87
N MET A 13 40.10 -21.45 31.83
CA MET A 13 41.30 -20.61 31.78
C MET A 13 40.94 -19.21 32.29
N ASP A 14 41.64 -18.76 33.31
CA ASP A 14 41.69 -17.35 33.73
C ASP A 14 43.16 -16.89 33.74
N ASN A 15 43.36 -15.70 33.19
CA ASN A 15 44.52 -14.79 33.17
C ASN A 15 45.86 -15.20 33.80
N SER A 16 46.98 -14.88 33.12
CA SER A 16 48.08 -14.05 33.66
C SER A 16 49.20 -13.76 32.65
N PHE A 17 49.66 -12.51 32.70
CA PHE A 17 50.67 -11.80 31.91
C PHE A 17 52.09 -12.02 32.50
N ALA A 18 53.15 -12.08 31.68
CA ALA A 18 54.49 -11.46 31.91
C ALA A 18 55.62 -12.01 30.99
N LEU A 19 56.35 -11.09 30.36
CA LEU A 19 57.63 -11.20 29.61
C LEU A 19 58.84 -11.32 30.60
N PRO A 20 60.16 -11.18 30.26
CA PRO A 20 60.89 -10.99 28.99
C PRO A 20 62.24 -11.77 28.86
N ASP A 21 62.95 -11.58 27.73
CA ASP A 21 64.39 -11.25 27.61
C ASP A 21 65.27 -12.04 26.61
N SER A 22 65.88 -11.22 25.74
CA SER A 22 67.22 -11.32 25.13
C SER A 22 67.43 -12.11 23.84
N GLY A 23 68.09 -11.44 22.88
CA GLY A 23 68.95 -12.10 21.88
C GLY A 23 68.63 -11.77 20.43
N TRP A 24 69.19 -10.67 19.94
CA TRP A 24 69.32 -10.35 18.51
C TRP A 24 70.08 -11.46 17.76
N ILE A 25 69.69 -11.78 16.52
CA ILE A 25 70.55 -11.85 15.32
C ILE A 25 69.71 -12.25 14.08
N SER A 26 69.89 -11.43 13.05
CA SER A 26 69.52 -11.58 11.63
C SER A 26 69.70 -13.00 11.05
N TRP A 27 68.85 -13.44 10.11
CA TRP A 27 69.23 -13.84 8.75
C TRP A 27 68.00 -14.21 7.89
N LEU A 28 68.17 -13.95 6.60
CA LEU A 28 67.24 -13.96 5.47
C LEU A 28 66.68 -15.35 5.08
N VAL A 29 65.45 -15.31 4.53
CA VAL A 29 64.96 -15.97 3.30
C VAL A 29 64.75 -17.49 3.27
N ASN A 30 63.47 -17.86 3.30
CA ASN A 30 62.72 -18.63 2.29
C ASN A 30 63.48 -19.68 1.45
N VAL A 31 63.26 -20.97 1.73
CA VAL A 31 63.48 -22.05 0.75
C VAL A 31 62.32 -23.04 0.80
N SER A 32 61.61 -23.08 -0.33
CA SER A 32 60.67 -24.11 -0.75
C SER A 32 61.31 -25.51 -0.70
N LEU A 33 60.67 -26.45 -0.01
CA LEU A 33 60.91 -27.90 -0.14
C LEU A 33 59.79 -28.45 -1.03
N LEU A 34 59.96 -28.45 -2.36
CA LEU A 34 60.61 -29.48 -3.17
C LEU A 34 60.09 -30.89 -2.87
N SER A 35 59.16 -31.32 -3.73
CA SER A 35 58.69 -32.68 -3.93
C SER A 35 59.87 -33.65 -4.05
N ILE A 36 59.86 -34.68 -3.22
CA ILE A 36 60.69 -35.88 -3.41
C ILE A 36 59.71 -37.06 -3.51
N ASP A 37 59.53 -37.53 -4.73
CA ASP A 37 58.89 -38.79 -5.05
C ASP A 37 59.73 -39.95 -4.51
N ILE A 38 59.20 -40.65 -3.51
CA ILE A 38 59.68 -42.00 -3.15
C ILE A 38 58.70 -43.00 -3.78
N PRO A 39 59.10 -43.79 -4.79
CA PRO A 39 58.23 -44.75 -5.42
C PRO A 39 57.84 -45.86 -4.44
N CYS A 40 56.54 -45.94 -4.16
CA CYS A 40 55.87 -46.88 -3.28
C CYS A 40 55.77 -48.27 -3.95
N TRP A 41 56.82 -49.07 -3.87
CA TRP A 41 56.77 -50.50 -4.21
C TRP A 41 57.14 -51.34 -2.98
N ALA A 42 56.22 -51.43 -2.01
CA ALA A 42 56.06 -52.60 -1.14
C ALA A 42 55.18 -52.21 0.06
N LEU A 43 53.93 -52.67 0.08
CA LEU A 43 53.18 -53.08 1.28
C LEU A 43 51.87 -53.79 0.84
N PRO A 44 51.35 -54.75 1.63
CA PRO A 44 50.66 -55.94 1.12
C PRO A 44 49.15 -55.74 0.88
N ALA A 45 48.60 -56.57 -0.01
CA ALA A 45 47.24 -56.52 -0.57
C ALA A 45 46.04 -56.71 0.40
N ARG A 46 46.23 -56.62 1.72
CA ARG A 46 45.15 -56.76 2.72
C ARG A 46 44.48 -55.44 3.12
N GLY A 47 45.22 -54.31 3.09
CA GLY A 47 44.67 -52.99 3.46
C GLY A 47 43.75 -52.36 2.41
N ARG A 48 43.85 -52.76 1.13
CA ARG A 48 43.02 -52.20 0.05
C ARG A 48 41.55 -52.59 0.12
N ARG A 49 41.20 -53.71 0.79
CA ARG A 49 39.80 -54.11 0.97
C ARG A 49 39.13 -53.38 2.12
N GLU A 50 39.81 -53.25 3.26
CA GLU A 50 39.30 -52.49 4.42
C GLU A 50 39.19 -50.99 4.11
N GLN A 51 40.19 -50.39 3.45
CA GLN A 51 40.11 -48.98 3.03
C GLN A 51 38.98 -48.73 2.01
N ALA A 52 38.74 -49.66 1.08
CA ALA A 52 37.64 -49.55 0.12
C ALA A 52 36.26 -49.75 0.78
N GLU A 53 36.18 -50.54 1.85
CA GLU A 53 34.93 -50.77 2.59
C GLU A 53 34.62 -49.60 3.53
N GLU A 54 35.65 -49.02 4.14
CA GLU A 54 35.56 -47.80 4.94
C GLU A 54 35.20 -46.57 4.10
N GLU A 55 35.77 -46.43 2.89
CA GLU A 55 35.37 -45.40 1.91
C GLU A 55 33.91 -45.57 1.44
N ARG A 56 33.43 -46.81 1.30
CA ARG A 56 32.02 -47.06 0.97
C ARG A 56 31.09 -46.73 2.13
N ALA A 57 31.52 -46.97 3.36
CA ALA A 57 30.76 -46.64 4.56
C ALA A 57 30.70 -45.12 4.81
N THR A 58 31.80 -44.39 4.57
CA THR A 58 31.82 -42.92 4.65
C THR A 58 30.99 -42.28 3.55
N ARG A 59 31.08 -42.76 2.29
CA ARG A 59 30.19 -42.30 1.20
C ARG A 59 28.71 -42.50 1.50
N ARG A 60 28.32 -43.65 2.07
CA ARG A 60 26.92 -43.90 2.47
C ARG A 60 26.44 -42.97 3.58
N LYS A 61 27.32 -42.61 4.53
CA LYS A 61 27.00 -41.64 5.59
C LYS A 61 26.88 -40.21 5.04
N GLU A 62 27.73 -39.83 4.09
CA GLU A 62 27.64 -38.54 3.40
C GLU A 62 26.38 -38.44 2.54
N GLU A 63 26.02 -39.49 1.81
CA GLU A 63 24.78 -39.55 1.02
C GLU A 63 23.54 -39.41 1.91
N ARG A 64 23.49 -40.11 3.06
CA ARG A 64 22.39 -39.96 4.03
C ARG A 64 22.29 -38.52 4.56
N LYS A 65 23.41 -37.91 4.97
CA LYS A 65 23.42 -36.51 5.42
C LYS A 65 22.99 -35.53 4.32
N LYS A 66 23.28 -35.83 3.05
CA LYS A 66 22.89 -35.00 1.90
C LYS A 66 21.41 -35.09 1.58
N VAL A 67 20.79 -36.26 1.82
CA VAL A 67 19.34 -36.44 1.70
C VAL A 67 18.62 -35.72 2.84
N GLU A 68 19.10 -35.85 4.07
CA GLU A 68 18.51 -35.23 5.26
C GLU A 68 18.52 -33.69 5.16
N ARG A 69 19.63 -33.08 4.71
CA ARG A 69 19.67 -31.63 4.41
C ARG A 69 18.72 -31.20 3.32
N ARG A 70 18.51 -32.04 2.29
CA ARG A 70 17.55 -31.75 1.21
C ARG A 70 16.11 -31.78 1.70
N ASP A 71 15.80 -32.67 2.63
CA ASP A 71 14.46 -32.79 3.19
C ASP A 71 14.19 -31.66 4.21
N GLU A 72 15.20 -31.23 4.98
CA GLU A 72 15.14 -30.02 5.81
C GLU A 72 14.99 -28.74 4.97
N GLU A 73 15.75 -28.58 3.88
CA GLU A 73 15.61 -27.45 2.94
C GLU A 73 14.23 -27.43 2.27
N LYS A 74 13.66 -28.59 1.95
CA LYS A 74 12.29 -28.69 1.40
C LYS A 74 11.22 -28.36 2.43
N GLY A 75 11.40 -28.78 3.69
CA GLY A 75 10.51 -28.44 4.79
C GLY A 75 10.48 -26.92 5.05
N GLN A 76 11.67 -26.29 5.10
CA GLN A 76 11.77 -24.84 5.25
C GLN A 76 11.22 -24.08 4.04
N MET A 77 11.40 -24.59 2.82
CA MET A 77 10.83 -23.97 1.61
C MET A 77 9.30 -24.16 1.49
N GLY A 78 8.75 -25.20 2.12
CA GLY A 78 7.31 -25.44 2.27
C GLY A 78 6.66 -24.49 3.28
N GLU A 79 7.22 -24.38 4.48
CA GLU A 79 6.73 -23.47 5.52
C GLU A 79 6.90 -21.98 5.14
N SER A 80 7.94 -21.64 4.37
CA SER A 80 8.13 -20.28 3.84
C SER A 80 7.12 -19.94 2.74
N LYS A 81 6.61 -20.94 2.00
CA LYS A 81 5.56 -20.72 0.99
C LYS A 81 4.16 -20.61 1.59
N GLU A 82 3.88 -21.25 2.73
CA GLU A 82 2.60 -21.10 3.43
C GLU A 82 2.52 -19.79 4.23
N ARG A 83 3.64 -19.29 4.78
CA ARG A 83 3.69 -17.95 5.40
C ARG A 83 3.51 -16.79 4.42
N GLY A 84 3.64 -17.04 3.11
CA GLY A 84 3.45 -16.04 2.05
C GLY A 84 2.02 -15.98 1.47
N LYS A 85 1.09 -16.80 1.96
CA LYS A 85 -0.35 -16.61 1.73
C LYS A 85 -0.96 -15.90 2.94
N GLU A 86 -0.37 -14.79 3.33
CA GLU A 86 -1.11 -13.77 4.04
C GLU A 86 -2.35 -13.48 3.19
N LYS A 87 -3.56 -13.62 3.75
CA LYS A 87 -4.79 -13.22 3.07
C LYS A 87 -4.54 -11.80 2.59
N ARG A 88 -4.27 -11.65 1.30
CA ARG A 88 -4.34 -10.34 0.65
C ARG A 88 -5.81 -9.98 0.79
N VAL A 89 -6.12 -9.15 1.79
CA VAL A 89 -7.44 -8.52 1.94
C VAL A 89 -7.73 -7.99 0.55
N ALA A 90 -8.75 -8.56 -0.10
CA ALA A 90 -9.15 -8.09 -1.39
C ALA A 90 -9.58 -6.66 -1.15
N ALA A 91 -8.75 -5.69 -1.57
CA ALA A 91 -9.16 -4.31 -1.59
C ALA A 91 -10.44 -4.28 -2.44
N MET A 92 -11.53 -3.80 -1.85
CA MET A 92 -12.86 -3.83 -2.45
C MET A 92 -13.63 -2.61 -1.96
N ALA A 93 -14.47 -2.05 -2.83
CA ALA A 93 -15.46 -1.09 -2.39
C ALA A 93 -16.68 -1.83 -1.83
N VAL A 94 -16.92 -1.70 -0.52
CA VAL A 94 -18.02 -2.38 0.18
C VAL A 94 -19.19 -1.44 0.35
N ARG A 95 -20.40 -1.96 0.15
CA ARG A 95 -21.63 -1.19 0.36
C ARG A 95 -22.15 -1.37 1.79
N ALA A 96 -22.50 -0.29 2.46
CA ALA A 96 -23.16 -0.33 3.76
C ALA A 96 -24.32 0.68 3.88
N SER A 97 -25.15 0.52 4.91
CA SER A 97 -26.17 1.49 5.27
C SER A 97 -26.30 1.57 6.78
N PHE A 98 -26.50 2.79 7.27
CA PHE A 98 -26.74 3.08 8.68
C PHE A 98 -28.21 3.45 8.87
N GLU A 99 -28.99 2.61 9.55
CA GLU A 99 -30.41 2.88 9.85
C GLU A 99 -31.27 3.31 8.63
N LYS A 100 -31.00 2.73 7.44
CA LYS A 100 -31.61 3.07 6.13
C LYS A 100 -31.08 4.35 5.48
N ASN A 101 -30.13 5.04 6.10
CA ASN A 101 -29.38 6.12 5.46
C ASN A 101 -28.18 5.56 4.69
N ASN A 102 -27.90 6.16 3.54
CA ASN A 102 -26.79 5.79 2.66
C ASN A 102 -25.57 6.69 2.85
N GLU A 103 -25.63 7.63 3.80
CA GLU A 103 -24.56 8.58 4.10
C GLU A 103 -23.60 8.02 5.17
N ILE A 104 -22.83 7.00 4.80
CA ILE A 104 -21.91 6.33 5.72
C ILE A 104 -20.88 7.30 6.31
N GLY A 105 -20.36 8.23 5.51
CA GLY A 105 -19.34 9.20 5.94
C GLY A 105 -19.85 10.24 6.92
N CYS A 106 -21.16 10.29 7.19
CA CYS A 106 -21.68 11.03 8.33
C CYS A 106 -21.47 10.28 9.65
N PHE A 107 -21.52 8.95 9.63
CA PHE A 107 -21.54 8.08 10.82
C PHE A 107 -20.24 7.32 11.07
N ALA A 108 -19.30 7.33 10.13
CA ALA A 108 -18.01 6.70 10.28
C ALA A 108 -16.88 7.65 9.86
N LYS A 109 -15.71 7.49 10.49
CA LYS A 109 -14.47 8.10 10.03
C LYS A 109 -13.43 7.01 9.87
N LEU A 110 -12.91 6.89 8.66
CA LEU A 110 -11.87 5.91 8.33
C LEU A 110 -10.55 6.63 8.11
N THR A 111 -9.48 6.06 8.69
CA THR A 111 -8.09 6.48 8.45
C THR A 111 -7.25 5.22 8.20
N ASN A 112 -5.96 5.41 7.92
CA ASN A 112 -5.01 4.32 7.75
C ASN A 112 -4.69 3.54 9.05
N THR A 113 -5.00 4.09 10.23
CA THR A 113 -4.63 3.46 11.51
C THR A 113 -5.78 3.16 12.46
N TYR A 114 -6.89 3.88 12.35
CA TYR A 114 -8.04 3.69 13.21
C TYR A 114 -9.33 3.97 12.43
N CYS A 115 -10.39 3.29 12.82
CA CYS A 115 -11.73 3.55 12.32
C CYS A 115 -12.62 3.93 13.50
N LEU A 116 -13.36 5.03 13.35
CA LEU A 116 -14.39 5.43 14.29
C LEU A 116 -15.74 5.13 13.68
N VAL A 117 -16.62 4.55 14.49
CA VAL A 117 -17.99 4.23 14.10
C VAL A 117 -18.95 4.79 15.15
N ALA A 118 -20.05 5.37 14.68
CA ALA A 118 -21.09 5.93 15.53
C ALA A 118 -21.72 4.87 16.44
N ILE A 119 -21.95 5.23 17.70
CA ILE A 119 -22.76 4.42 18.62
C ILE A 119 -24.22 4.41 18.15
N GLY A 120 -24.89 3.27 18.32
CA GLY A 120 -26.30 3.10 17.98
C GLY A 120 -26.57 2.59 16.56
N GLY A 121 -25.55 2.12 15.84
CA GLY A 121 -25.73 1.37 14.60
C GLY A 121 -26.29 -0.04 14.82
N SER A 122 -26.81 -0.64 13.75
CA SER A 122 -27.17 -2.05 13.75
C SER A 122 -25.92 -2.94 13.71
N GLU A 123 -26.02 -4.16 14.23
CA GLU A 123 -24.92 -5.14 14.15
C GLU A 123 -24.50 -5.42 12.70
N ASN A 124 -25.44 -5.33 11.75
CA ASN A 124 -25.13 -5.44 10.32
C ASN A 124 -24.13 -4.37 9.86
N PHE A 125 -24.24 -3.15 10.39
CA PHE A 125 -23.33 -2.07 10.03
C PHE A 125 -21.94 -2.32 10.61
N TYR A 126 -21.85 -2.66 11.91
CA TYR A 126 -20.56 -2.98 12.53
C TYR A 126 -19.88 -4.18 11.89
N SER A 127 -20.65 -5.23 11.55
CA SER A 127 -20.14 -6.44 10.91
C SER A 127 -19.48 -6.15 9.56
N VAL A 128 -19.96 -5.15 8.81
CA VAL A 128 -19.35 -4.75 7.53
C VAL A 128 -17.99 -4.10 7.75
N PHE A 129 -17.85 -3.23 8.76
CA PHE A 129 -16.57 -2.60 9.09
C PHE A 129 -15.61 -3.60 9.72
N GLU A 130 -16.07 -4.39 10.69
CA GLU A 130 -15.26 -5.40 11.37
C GLU A 130 -14.83 -6.52 10.41
N GLY A 131 -15.70 -6.92 9.47
CA GLY A 131 -15.39 -7.95 8.49
C GLY A 131 -14.17 -7.62 7.62
N GLU A 132 -14.00 -6.36 7.25
CA GLU A 132 -12.89 -5.90 6.42
C GLU A 132 -11.70 -5.36 7.22
N LEU A 133 -11.96 -4.69 8.35
CA LEU A 133 -10.93 -3.93 9.08
C LEU A 133 -10.36 -4.64 10.29
N SER A 134 -11.05 -5.63 10.88
CA SER A 134 -10.69 -6.18 12.19
C SER A 134 -9.26 -6.74 12.30
N GLU A 135 -8.72 -7.25 11.19
CA GLU A 135 -7.36 -7.80 11.17
C GLU A 135 -6.27 -6.70 11.15
N THR A 136 -6.59 -5.48 10.68
CA THR A 136 -5.59 -4.41 10.41
C THR A 136 -5.76 -3.16 11.27
N ILE A 137 -6.99 -2.77 11.56
CA ILE A 137 -7.34 -1.49 12.16
C ILE A 137 -8.33 -1.69 13.33
N PRO A 138 -8.13 -1.05 14.49
CA PRO A 138 -9.13 -1.01 15.55
C PRO A 138 -10.37 -0.21 15.11
N VAL A 139 -11.52 -0.86 15.18
CA VAL A 139 -12.84 -0.24 15.01
C VAL A 139 -13.35 0.21 16.38
N VAL A 140 -13.52 1.52 16.55
CA VAL A 140 -13.87 2.13 17.83
C VAL A 140 -15.27 2.70 17.77
N HIS A 141 -16.13 2.23 18.68
CA HIS A 141 -17.48 2.75 18.82
C HIS A 141 -17.45 4.00 19.70
N ALA A 142 -17.75 5.16 19.12
CA ALA A 142 -17.69 6.44 19.82
C ALA A 142 -18.88 7.34 19.47
N SER A 143 -19.23 8.20 20.42
CA SER A 143 -20.03 9.40 20.19
C SER A 143 -19.13 10.61 20.39
N ILE A 144 -19.47 11.71 19.73
CA ILE A 144 -18.73 12.97 19.85
C ILE A 144 -19.75 14.05 20.16
N ALA A 145 -19.60 14.70 21.32
CA ALA A 145 -20.56 15.68 21.84
C ALA A 145 -21.98 15.10 21.99
N GLY A 146 -22.09 13.82 22.38
CA GLY A 146 -23.37 13.10 22.50
C GLY A 146 -24.08 12.86 21.16
N CYS A 147 -23.43 13.16 20.04
CA CYS A 147 -23.99 13.02 18.70
C CYS A 147 -23.45 11.76 18.00
N ARG A 148 -24.28 11.21 17.11
CA ARG A 148 -23.95 10.04 16.27
C ARG A 148 -23.20 10.41 14.99
N ILE A 149 -23.10 11.68 14.63
CA ILE A 149 -22.51 12.16 13.38
C ILE A 149 -20.98 12.34 13.48
N ILE A 150 -20.27 11.28 13.86
CA ILE A 150 -18.83 11.35 14.14
C ILE A 150 -17.97 11.72 12.92
N GLY A 151 -18.34 11.26 11.72
CA GLY A 151 -17.55 11.50 10.51
C GLY A 151 -17.52 12.97 10.09
N ARG A 152 -18.56 13.71 10.48
CA ARG A 152 -18.71 15.16 10.24
C ARG A 152 -18.10 16.00 11.33
N MET A 153 -18.15 15.53 12.57
CA MET A 153 -17.63 16.28 13.71
C MET A 153 -16.11 16.16 13.82
N CYS A 154 -15.52 15.09 13.29
CA CYS A 154 -14.10 14.80 13.46
C CYS A 154 -13.34 14.64 12.15
N VAL A 155 -12.06 15.00 12.24
CA VAL A 155 -11.09 14.86 11.17
C VAL A 155 -9.85 14.23 11.75
N GLY A 156 -9.22 13.36 10.97
CA GLY A 156 -8.10 12.61 11.47
C GLY A 156 -7.33 11.96 10.35
N ASN A 157 -6.07 11.75 10.66
CA ASN A 157 -5.07 11.10 9.84
C ASN A 157 -4.39 10.03 10.72
N ARG A 158 -3.52 9.21 10.14
CA ARG A 158 -2.62 8.30 10.84
C ARG A 158 -1.88 8.93 12.04
N HIS A 159 -1.57 10.22 11.96
CA HIS A 159 -0.76 10.91 12.98
C HIS A 159 -1.57 11.52 14.12
N GLY A 160 -2.84 11.87 13.88
CA GLY A 160 -3.59 12.67 14.82
C GLY A 160 -5.06 12.78 14.49
N MET A 161 -5.81 13.22 15.49
CA MET A 161 -7.26 13.37 15.43
C MET A 161 -7.68 14.69 16.05
N LEU A 162 -8.53 15.42 15.34
CA LEU A 162 -9.15 16.65 15.80
C LEU A 162 -10.59 16.39 16.21
N VAL A 163 -10.93 16.85 17.40
CA VAL A 163 -12.27 16.77 17.97
C VAL A 163 -12.78 18.18 18.29
N PRO A 164 -14.09 18.44 18.18
CA PRO A 164 -14.66 19.72 18.54
C PRO A 164 -14.56 19.97 20.05
N ASN A 165 -14.56 21.24 20.45
CA ASN A 165 -14.52 21.62 21.86
C ASN A 165 -15.71 21.05 22.69
N ASN A 166 -16.85 20.79 22.04
CA ASN A 166 -18.05 20.23 22.68
C ASN A 166 -17.92 18.75 23.10
N THR A 167 -16.80 18.09 22.77
CA THR A 167 -16.58 16.66 23.10
C THR A 167 -16.40 16.50 24.61
N THR A 168 -17.19 15.61 25.21
CA THR A 168 -17.11 15.36 26.66
C THR A 168 -15.79 14.69 27.05
N ASP A 169 -15.37 14.86 28.30
CA ASP A 169 -14.13 14.23 28.80
C ASP A 169 -14.21 12.70 28.83
N GLN A 170 -15.42 12.15 29.04
CA GLN A 170 -15.65 10.71 29.01
C GLN A 170 -15.45 10.13 27.60
N GLU A 171 -16.02 10.78 26.58
CA GLU A 171 -15.82 10.39 25.17
C GLU A 171 -14.34 10.47 24.79
N LEU A 172 -13.67 11.55 25.20
CA LEU A 172 -12.27 11.74 24.87
C LEU A 172 -11.37 10.70 25.55
N GLN A 173 -11.63 10.36 26.81
CA GLN A 173 -10.91 9.29 27.51
C GLN A 173 -11.17 7.93 26.87
N HIS A 174 -12.40 7.65 26.44
CA HIS A 174 -12.73 6.42 25.71
C HIS A 174 -11.94 6.31 24.40
N ILE A 175 -11.93 7.36 23.59
CA ILE A 175 -11.16 7.42 22.34
C ILE A 175 -9.66 7.21 22.63
N ARG A 176 -9.10 7.88 23.64
CA ARG A 176 -7.69 7.70 24.04
C ARG A 176 -7.33 6.26 24.43
N ASN A 177 -8.24 5.54 25.08
CA ASN A 177 -7.99 4.17 25.50
C ASN A 177 -8.05 3.16 24.34
N CYS A 178 -8.83 3.48 23.30
CA CYS A 178 -9.03 2.59 22.16
C CYS A 178 -8.08 2.86 20.99
N LEU A 179 -7.57 4.09 20.86
CA LEU A 179 -6.64 4.46 19.80
C LEU A 179 -5.20 4.07 20.15
N PRO A 180 -4.36 3.80 19.14
CA PRO A 180 -2.96 3.52 19.37
C PRO A 180 -2.21 4.79 19.81
N ASP A 181 -1.25 4.62 20.74
CA ASP A 181 -0.44 5.67 21.35
C ASP A 181 0.17 6.75 20.41
N PRO A 182 0.59 6.46 19.15
CA PRO A 182 1.12 7.50 18.26
C PRO A 182 0.10 8.57 17.85
N VAL A 183 -1.21 8.31 18.00
CA VAL A 183 -2.24 9.25 17.52
C VAL A 183 -2.47 10.35 18.55
N ARG A 184 -2.10 11.58 18.19
CA ARG A 184 -2.35 12.75 19.04
C ARG A 184 -3.80 13.22 18.90
N ILE A 185 -4.55 13.24 20.00
CA ILE A 185 -5.93 13.76 20.04
C ILE A 185 -5.94 15.17 20.60
N GLN A 186 -6.46 16.14 19.83
CA GLN A 186 -6.52 17.55 20.19
C GLN A 186 -7.94 18.09 20.04
N ARG A 187 -8.39 18.86 21.05
CA ARG A 187 -9.63 19.65 20.97
C ARG A 187 -9.36 20.95 20.22
N VAL A 188 -10.27 21.31 19.33
CA VAL A 188 -10.25 22.55 18.55
C VAL A 188 -11.54 23.32 18.81
N GLU A 189 -11.41 24.62 19.06
CA GLU A 189 -12.53 25.55 19.05
C GLU A 189 -12.63 26.14 17.65
N GLU A 190 -13.70 25.81 16.93
CA GLU A 190 -13.96 26.36 15.61
C GLU A 190 -15.44 26.78 15.54
N ARG A 191 -15.70 27.96 14.97
CA ARG A 191 -17.04 28.58 15.00
C ARG A 191 -17.77 28.53 13.66
N LEU A 192 -17.06 28.31 12.56
CA LEU A 192 -17.63 28.33 11.22
C LEU A 192 -18.57 27.15 10.97
N SER A 193 -18.07 25.93 11.12
CA SER A 193 -18.83 24.70 10.91
C SER A 193 -18.15 23.51 11.61
N ALA A 194 -18.73 22.32 11.43
CA ALA A 194 -18.13 21.09 11.94
C ALA A 194 -16.80 20.78 11.21
N LEU A 195 -15.80 20.32 11.95
CA LEU A 195 -14.43 20.11 11.44
C LEU A 195 -14.39 19.25 10.17
N GLY A 196 -15.22 18.19 10.10
CA GLY A 196 -15.29 17.27 8.97
C GLY A 196 -15.94 17.84 7.70
N ASN A 197 -16.63 18.98 7.79
CA ASN A 197 -17.13 19.69 6.60
C ASN A 197 -16.10 20.71 6.09
N VAL A 198 -15.33 21.27 7.01
CA VAL A 198 -14.38 22.37 6.75
C VAL A 198 -13.05 21.84 6.24
N ILE A 199 -12.66 20.64 6.67
CA ILE A 199 -11.33 20.08 6.42
C ILE A 199 -11.47 18.74 5.69
N ALA A 200 -10.69 18.58 4.62
CA ALA A 200 -10.43 17.30 3.97
C ALA A 200 -8.93 17.00 4.06
N CYS A 201 -8.53 15.80 4.48
CA CYS A 201 -7.13 15.47 4.77
C CYS A 201 -6.73 14.09 4.26
N ASN A 202 -5.46 13.97 3.84
CA ASN A 202 -4.75 12.70 3.70
C ASN A 202 -3.55 12.66 4.67
N ASP A 203 -2.57 11.77 4.41
CA ASP A 203 -1.43 11.61 5.29
C ASP A 203 -0.39 12.75 5.19
N TYR A 204 -0.43 13.55 4.13
CA TYR A 204 0.61 14.52 3.75
C TYR A 204 0.11 15.97 3.63
N VAL A 205 -1.15 16.15 3.22
CA VAL A 205 -1.77 17.40 2.80
C VAL A 205 -3.20 17.48 3.34
N ALA A 206 -3.61 18.67 3.75
CA ALA A 206 -4.97 19.01 4.12
C ALA A 206 -5.48 20.20 3.30
N LEU A 207 -6.72 20.09 2.82
CA LEU A 207 -7.48 21.20 2.27
C LEU A 207 -8.41 21.75 3.34
N VAL A 208 -8.43 23.07 3.47
CA VAL A 208 -9.26 23.77 4.44
C VAL A 208 -10.06 24.89 3.80
N HIS A 209 -11.14 25.27 4.48
CA HIS A 209 -11.93 26.44 4.17
C HIS A 209 -11.07 27.73 4.12
N PRO A 210 -11.27 28.63 3.14
CA PRO A 210 -10.45 29.83 2.99
C PRO A 210 -10.52 30.78 4.18
N ASP A 211 -11.68 30.90 4.82
CA ASP A 211 -11.89 31.77 5.99
C ASP A 211 -11.51 31.12 7.33
N LEU A 212 -10.78 30.01 7.34
CA LEU A 212 -10.35 29.37 8.58
C LEU A 212 -9.41 30.28 9.38
N ASP A 213 -9.59 30.32 10.71
CA ASP A 213 -8.72 31.04 11.62
C ASP A 213 -7.29 30.47 11.58
N ARG A 214 -6.29 31.36 11.62
CA ARG A 214 -4.88 30.98 11.54
C ARG A 214 -4.44 30.13 12.74
N GLU A 215 -5.01 30.36 13.91
CA GLU A 215 -4.74 29.55 15.10
C GLU A 215 -5.19 28.10 14.88
N THR A 216 -6.36 27.89 14.29
CA THR A 216 -6.89 26.56 13.96
C THR A 216 -6.03 25.86 12.91
N GLU A 217 -5.54 26.61 11.90
CA GLU A 217 -4.63 26.10 10.87
C GLU A 217 -3.31 25.60 11.46
N GLU A 218 -2.70 26.37 12.39
CA GLU A 218 -1.45 25.99 13.07
C GLU A 218 -1.65 24.73 13.93
N ILE A 219 -2.77 24.64 14.67
CA ILE A 219 -3.11 23.44 15.45
C ILE A 219 -3.27 22.20 14.55
N LEU A 220 -3.86 22.38 13.37
CA LEU A 220 -4.11 21.33 12.41
C LEU A 220 -2.79 20.81 11.81
N ALA A 221 -1.92 21.73 11.37
CA ALA A 221 -0.60 21.39 10.86
C ALA A 221 0.23 20.63 11.90
N ASP A 222 0.23 21.09 13.16
CA ASP A 222 0.99 20.46 14.25
C ASP A 222 0.45 19.08 14.66
N THR A 223 -0.88 18.93 14.68
CA THR A 223 -1.52 17.69 15.15
C THR A 223 -1.49 16.60 14.08
N LEU A 224 -1.82 16.96 12.83
CA LEU A 224 -1.90 16.02 11.73
C LEU A 224 -0.56 15.83 11.00
N LYS A 225 0.42 16.74 11.20
CA LYS A 225 1.73 16.76 10.52
C LYS A 225 1.60 16.82 9.00
N VAL A 226 0.70 17.66 8.52
CA VAL A 226 0.39 17.84 7.10
C VAL A 226 0.53 19.29 6.70
N GLU A 227 0.82 19.51 5.42
CA GLU A 227 0.77 20.84 4.83
C GLU A 227 -0.68 21.26 4.61
N VAL A 228 -1.03 22.49 4.99
CA VAL A 228 -2.40 22.99 4.93
C VAL A 228 -2.53 23.97 3.78
N PHE A 229 -3.51 23.75 2.91
CA PHE A 229 -3.84 24.65 1.81
C PHE A 229 -5.29 25.12 1.91
N ARG A 230 -5.47 26.43 1.77
CA ARG A 230 -6.78 27.08 1.68
C ARG A 230 -7.25 27.03 0.23
N GLN A 231 -8.32 26.29 -0.04
CA GLN A 231 -8.83 26.14 -1.40
C GLN A 231 -10.34 25.90 -1.39
N THR A 232 -10.98 26.12 -2.53
CA THR A 232 -12.40 25.83 -2.76
C THR A 232 -12.58 24.76 -3.84
N VAL A 233 -13.63 23.95 -3.75
CA VAL A 233 -13.94 22.91 -4.73
C VAL A 233 -15.26 23.25 -5.41
N ALA A 234 -15.26 23.45 -6.74
CA ALA A 234 -16.46 23.80 -7.52
C ALA A 234 -17.24 25.00 -6.93
N GLU A 235 -16.53 26.08 -6.59
CA GLU A 235 -17.08 27.29 -5.94
C GLU A 235 -17.68 27.06 -4.54
N GLN A 236 -17.56 25.85 -3.99
CA GLN A 236 -17.98 25.52 -2.64
C GLN A 236 -16.82 25.68 -1.66
N VAL A 237 -17.14 26.31 -0.53
CA VAL A 237 -16.18 26.57 0.56
C VAL A 237 -16.00 25.37 1.49
N LEU A 238 -16.98 24.45 1.52
CA LEU A 238 -16.98 23.26 2.39
C LEU A 238 -16.25 22.08 1.73
N VAL A 239 -14.93 22.17 1.65
CA VAL A 239 -14.09 21.15 0.98
C VAL A 239 -14.27 19.75 1.57
N GLY A 240 -14.46 19.62 2.88
CA GLY A 240 -14.67 18.34 3.57
C GLY A 240 -15.98 17.63 3.24
N SER A 241 -16.97 18.35 2.70
CA SER A 241 -18.23 17.75 2.25
C SER A 241 -18.19 17.27 0.80
N TYR A 242 -17.52 18.05 -0.04
CA TYR A 242 -17.55 17.90 -1.50
C TYR A 242 -16.32 17.21 -2.08
N CYS A 243 -15.31 16.93 -1.26
CA CYS A 243 -14.12 16.19 -1.64
C CYS A 243 -13.86 15.06 -0.63
N SER A 244 -13.47 13.91 -1.15
CA SER A 244 -12.96 12.78 -0.36
C SER A 244 -11.72 12.26 -1.05
N PHE A 245 -10.59 12.24 -0.36
CA PHE A 245 -9.33 11.79 -0.94
C PHE A 245 -8.52 10.97 0.05
N SER A 246 -7.64 10.14 -0.51
CA SER A 246 -6.70 9.24 0.16
C SER A 246 -5.28 9.57 -0.31
N ASN A 247 -4.29 8.74 0.04
CA ASN A 247 -2.94 8.91 -0.49
C ASN A 247 -2.80 8.43 -1.94
N GLN A 248 -3.74 7.61 -2.44
CA GLN A 248 -3.69 7.03 -3.79
C GLN A 248 -4.42 7.86 -4.83
N GLY A 249 -5.47 8.57 -4.43
CA GLY A 249 -6.37 9.29 -5.31
C GLY A 249 -7.50 9.97 -4.55
N GLY A 250 -8.33 10.73 -5.27
CA GLY A 250 -9.46 11.43 -4.67
C GLY A 250 -10.62 11.66 -5.63
N LEU A 251 -11.80 11.81 -5.05
CA LEU A 251 -13.04 12.12 -5.74
C LEU A 251 -13.50 13.53 -5.37
N VAL A 252 -13.83 14.32 -6.39
CA VAL A 252 -14.31 15.70 -6.25
C VAL A 252 -15.70 15.86 -6.85
N HIS A 253 -16.36 16.94 -6.46
CA HIS A 253 -17.70 17.30 -6.91
C HIS A 253 -17.85 17.20 -8.44
N PRO A 254 -18.97 16.68 -8.97
CA PRO A 254 -19.14 16.42 -10.41
C PRO A 254 -19.11 17.67 -11.29
N LYS A 255 -19.42 18.85 -10.72
CA LYS A 255 -19.40 20.13 -11.45
C LYS A 255 -18.05 20.86 -11.39
N THR A 256 -17.00 20.22 -10.86
CA THR A 256 -15.66 20.81 -10.81
C THR A 256 -15.11 20.94 -12.23
N SER A 257 -14.54 22.09 -12.58
CA SER A 257 -13.93 22.27 -13.90
C SER A 257 -12.71 21.36 -14.06
N ILE A 258 -12.30 21.09 -15.29
CA ILE A 258 -11.10 20.28 -15.56
C ILE A 258 -9.84 21.04 -15.13
N GLU A 259 -9.85 22.37 -15.28
CA GLU A 259 -8.76 23.25 -14.85
C GLU A 259 -8.57 23.17 -13.33
N ASP A 260 -9.65 23.31 -12.54
CA ASP A 260 -9.59 23.18 -11.08
C ASP A 260 -9.15 21.78 -10.63
N GLN A 261 -9.56 20.73 -11.37
CA GLN A 261 -9.13 19.36 -11.10
C GLN A 261 -7.63 19.19 -11.29
N ASP A 262 -7.06 19.75 -12.36
CA ASP A 262 -5.62 19.69 -12.63
C ASP A 262 -4.80 20.52 -11.64
N GLU A 263 -5.31 21.67 -11.21
CA GLU A 263 -4.73 22.48 -10.13
C GLU A 263 -4.70 21.72 -8.80
N LEU A 264 -5.86 21.16 -8.38
CA LEU A 264 -5.96 20.39 -7.15
C LEU A 264 -5.11 19.11 -7.20
N SER A 265 -5.04 18.45 -8.35
CA SER A 265 -4.19 17.27 -8.58
C SER A 265 -2.71 17.61 -8.45
N SER A 266 -2.30 18.77 -8.95
CA SER A 266 -0.93 19.28 -8.82
C SER A 266 -0.58 19.66 -7.38
N LEU A 267 -1.53 20.23 -6.64
CA LEU A 267 -1.38 20.58 -5.23
C LEU A 267 -1.30 19.34 -4.33
N LEU A 268 -2.24 18.41 -4.48
CA LEU A 268 -2.32 17.20 -3.64
C LEU A 268 -1.34 16.10 -4.08
N GLN A 269 -0.76 16.22 -5.27
CA GLN A 269 0.08 15.19 -5.91
C GLN A 269 -0.61 13.83 -6.09
N VAL A 270 -1.95 13.79 -6.08
CA VAL A 270 -2.76 12.58 -6.26
C VAL A 270 -3.74 12.78 -7.41
N PRO A 271 -4.05 11.72 -8.18
CA PRO A 271 -5.04 11.81 -9.26
C PRO A 271 -6.43 12.10 -8.69
N LEU A 272 -7.07 13.13 -9.22
CA LEU A 272 -8.45 13.49 -8.88
C LEU A 272 -9.38 13.21 -10.06
N VAL A 273 -10.59 12.76 -9.74
CA VAL A 273 -11.65 12.55 -10.72
C VAL A 273 -12.95 13.14 -10.18
N ALA A 274 -13.68 13.83 -11.05
CA ALA A 274 -15.04 14.26 -10.75
C ALA A 274 -16.02 13.09 -10.83
N GLY A 275 -16.84 12.90 -9.80
CA GLY A 275 -17.83 11.83 -9.76
C GLY A 275 -18.92 12.02 -8.73
N THR A 276 -19.83 11.05 -8.66
CA THR A 276 -20.96 11.05 -7.73
C THR A 276 -21.01 9.78 -6.91
N VAL A 277 -21.79 9.82 -5.84
CA VAL A 277 -22.08 8.68 -4.97
C VAL A 277 -23.59 8.54 -4.79
N ASN A 278 -24.07 7.38 -4.36
CA ASN A 278 -25.49 7.18 -4.03
C ASN A 278 -26.48 7.60 -5.14
N ARG A 279 -26.25 7.18 -6.39
CA ARG A 279 -27.10 7.50 -7.56
C ARG A 279 -27.14 8.99 -7.89
N GLY A 280 -25.99 9.63 -7.98
CA GLY A 280 -25.90 11.02 -8.41
C GLY A 280 -25.93 12.07 -7.29
N SER A 281 -25.71 11.67 -6.03
CA SER A 281 -25.48 12.63 -4.95
C SER A 281 -24.14 13.33 -5.15
N GLU A 282 -24.15 14.65 -4.99
CA GLU A 282 -22.99 15.53 -5.12
C GLU A 282 -22.17 15.62 -3.83
N VAL A 283 -22.71 15.16 -2.69
CA VAL A 283 -22.02 15.17 -1.39
C VAL A 283 -21.21 13.89 -1.20
N ILE A 284 -19.99 13.93 -1.73
CA ILE A 284 -19.11 12.76 -1.82
C ILE A 284 -18.73 12.23 -0.44
N ALA A 285 -18.21 13.09 0.44
CA ALA A 285 -17.75 12.66 1.76
C ALA A 285 -18.90 12.14 2.64
N ALA A 286 -20.16 12.36 2.26
CA ALA A 286 -21.31 11.85 3.04
C ALA A 286 -21.60 10.43 2.60
N GLY A 287 -21.59 10.19 1.30
CA GLY A 287 -21.89 8.89 0.72
C GLY A 287 -20.78 7.86 0.84
N MET A 288 -19.54 8.26 1.17
CA MET A 288 -18.42 7.32 1.28
C MET A 288 -17.39 7.70 2.35
N VAL A 289 -16.61 6.70 2.76
CA VAL A 289 -15.35 6.85 3.49
C VAL A 289 -14.29 5.97 2.85
N VAL A 290 -13.05 6.43 2.84
CA VAL A 290 -11.97 5.76 2.09
C VAL A 290 -10.66 5.75 2.87
N ASN A 291 -9.93 4.66 2.68
CA ASN A 291 -8.54 4.42 3.05
C ASN A 291 -7.83 3.93 1.78
N ASP A 292 -6.51 3.93 1.78
CA ASP A 292 -5.64 3.38 0.73
C ASP A 292 -5.95 1.92 0.31
N TRP A 293 -6.62 1.11 1.16
CA TRP A 293 -6.96 -0.29 0.81
C TRP A 293 -8.45 -0.68 0.92
N CYS A 294 -9.30 0.15 1.51
CA CYS A 294 -10.74 -0.10 1.61
C CYS A 294 -11.54 1.17 1.32
N ALA A 295 -12.69 1.01 0.66
CA ALA A 295 -13.70 2.06 0.59
C ALA A 295 -15.05 1.52 1.04
N PHE A 296 -15.77 2.30 1.84
CA PHE A 296 -17.16 2.03 2.21
C PHE A 296 -18.06 3.07 1.55
N CYS A 297 -19.05 2.61 0.80
CA CYS A 297 -19.98 3.45 0.05
C CYS A 297 -21.43 3.12 0.42
N GLY A 298 -22.35 4.06 0.30
CA GLY A 298 -23.76 3.80 0.59
C GLY A 298 -24.38 2.72 -0.31
N LEU A 299 -25.41 2.03 0.19
CA LEU A 299 -26.09 0.93 -0.52
C LEU A 299 -26.60 1.32 -1.91
N ASP A 300 -27.02 2.56 -2.09
CA ASP A 300 -27.58 3.05 -3.35
C ASP A 300 -26.53 3.29 -4.44
N THR A 301 -25.24 3.32 -4.09
CA THR A 301 -24.14 3.56 -5.03
C THR A 301 -24.16 2.55 -6.18
N THR A 302 -24.28 3.08 -7.40
CA THR A 302 -24.42 2.27 -8.62
C THR A 302 -23.14 1.50 -8.92
N SER A 303 -23.23 0.42 -9.73
CA SER A 303 -22.04 -0.35 -10.14
C SER A 303 -21.07 0.48 -10.97
N THR A 304 -21.57 1.45 -11.74
CA THR A 304 -20.76 2.40 -12.50
C THR A 304 -20.01 3.36 -11.58
N GLU A 305 -20.66 3.90 -10.54
CA GLU A 305 -19.99 4.73 -9.54
C GLU A 305 -18.93 3.94 -8.77
N LEU A 306 -19.25 2.71 -8.32
CA LEU A 306 -18.26 1.85 -7.66
C LEU A 306 -17.04 1.57 -8.52
N SER A 307 -17.22 1.29 -9.82
CA SER A 307 -16.11 1.03 -10.73
C SER A 307 -15.18 2.25 -10.86
N VAL A 308 -15.74 3.46 -10.83
CA VAL A 308 -14.94 4.71 -10.83
C VAL A 308 -14.17 4.84 -9.52
N ILE A 309 -14.82 4.60 -8.38
CA ILE A 309 -14.21 4.69 -7.05
C ILE A 309 -13.04 3.71 -6.92
N GLU A 310 -13.26 2.44 -7.27
CA GLU A 310 -12.22 1.41 -7.24
C GLU A 310 -11.02 1.77 -8.14
N SER A 311 -11.29 2.36 -9.31
CA SER A 311 -10.23 2.79 -10.23
C SER A 311 -9.45 4.01 -9.73
N VAL A 312 -10.12 4.98 -9.12
CA VAL A 312 -9.49 6.23 -8.63
C VAL A 312 -8.62 5.95 -7.41
N PHE A 313 -9.16 5.19 -6.46
CA PHE A 313 -8.49 4.85 -5.21
C PHE A 313 -7.54 3.65 -5.33
N ARG A 314 -7.47 3.02 -6.51
CA ARG A 314 -6.61 1.86 -6.80
C ARG A 314 -6.84 0.69 -5.84
N LEU A 315 -8.09 0.48 -5.44
CA LEU A 315 -8.51 -0.55 -4.50
C LEU A 315 -8.58 -1.93 -5.17
N GLY A 316 -7.74 -2.21 -6.16
CA GLY A 316 -7.86 -3.42 -6.98
C GLY A 316 -6.50 -3.85 -7.50
N ASP A 317 -5.79 -4.63 -6.69
CA ASP A 317 -4.49 -5.19 -7.06
C ASP A 317 -4.70 -6.52 -7.83
N THR A 318 -5.37 -6.45 -8.99
CA THR A 318 -5.48 -7.43 -10.11
C THR A 318 -6.79 -7.30 -10.91
N ALA A 319 -7.00 -6.14 -11.54
CA ALA A 319 -7.55 -6.15 -12.88
C ALA A 319 -6.57 -5.36 -13.74
N GLN A 320 -6.26 -5.89 -14.92
CA GLN A 320 -5.51 -5.21 -15.97
C GLN A 320 -5.76 -3.70 -15.94
N PRO A 321 -4.75 -2.83 -16.19
CA PRO A 321 -5.02 -1.42 -16.44
C PRO A 321 -6.17 -1.38 -17.44
N SER A 322 -7.33 -0.94 -16.98
CA SER A 322 -8.50 -0.82 -17.82
C SER A 322 -8.05 0.03 -19.02
N ALA A 323 -8.61 -0.22 -20.20
CA ALA A 323 -8.18 0.38 -21.46
C ALA A 323 -7.98 1.92 -21.41
N ILE A 324 -8.50 2.58 -20.37
CA ILE A 324 -8.34 3.99 -19.99
C ILE A 324 -6.92 4.33 -19.47
N ALA A 325 -6.32 3.51 -18.61
CA ALA A 325 -4.95 3.77 -18.12
C ALA A 325 -3.90 3.54 -19.21
N THR A 326 -4.17 2.60 -20.13
CA THR A 326 -3.34 2.37 -21.31
C THR A 326 -3.53 3.47 -22.34
N SER A 327 -4.76 3.93 -22.61
CA SER A 327 -5.00 5.04 -23.54
C SER A 327 -4.43 6.37 -23.03
N MET A 328 -4.49 6.65 -21.73
CA MET A 328 -3.86 7.83 -21.14
C MET A 328 -2.34 7.76 -21.24
N ARG A 329 -1.73 6.59 -21.00
CA ARG A 329 -0.28 6.41 -21.21
C ARG A 329 0.10 6.54 -22.68
N ASP A 330 -0.65 5.96 -23.60
CA ASP A 330 -0.38 6.08 -25.04
C ASP A 330 -0.49 7.54 -25.51
N SER A 331 -1.47 8.29 -25.00
CA SER A 331 -1.63 9.73 -25.28
C SER A 331 -0.49 10.58 -24.70
N LEU A 332 0.02 10.21 -23.52
CA LEU A 332 1.16 10.86 -22.87
C LEU A 332 2.50 10.52 -23.55
N ILE A 333 2.62 9.30 -24.09
CA ILE A 333 3.80 8.85 -24.84
C ILE A 333 3.81 9.49 -26.24
N ASP A 334 2.65 9.62 -26.90
CA ASP A 334 2.55 10.31 -28.19
C ASP A 334 2.81 11.82 -28.06
N SER A 335 2.34 12.47 -26.99
CA SER A 335 2.65 13.89 -26.76
C SER A 335 4.13 14.14 -26.46
N LYS A 336 4.80 13.26 -25.72
CA LYS A 336 6.26 13.32 -25.53
C LYS A 336 7.03 13.07 -26.83
N ARG A 337 6.65 12.07 -27.63
CA ARG A 337 7.25 11.82 -28.95
C ARG A 337 7.03 12.98 -29.92
N MET A 338 5.88 13.64 -29.86
CA MET A 338 5.60 14.82 -30.68
C MET A 338 6.45 16.02 -30.27
N SER A 339 6.76 16.18 -28.98
CA SER A 339 7.66 17.25 -28.49
C SER A 339 9.13 17.02 -28.84
N GLU A 340 9.59 15.77 -28.90
CA GLU A 340 10.97 15.42 -29.27
C GLU A 340 11.22 15.46 -30.78
N MET A 341 10.18 15.41 -31.62
CA MET A 341 10.31 15.39 -33.08
C MET A 341 10.24 16.76 -33.77
N GLY A 342 10.08 17.87 -33.03
CA GLY A 342 10.26 19.23 -33.58
C GLY A 342 9.55 19.49 -34.92
N VAL A 343 8.27 19.13 -35.04
CA VAL A 343 7.51 19.35 -36.28
C VAL A 343 6.61 20.57 -36.14
N ASP A 344 7.01 21.63 -36.82
CA ASP A 344 6.25 22.87 -37.02
C ASP A 344 4.81 22.61 -37.46
N THR A 345 3.91 23.44 -36.94
CA THR A 345 2.44 23.32 -37.02
C THR A 345 1.82 23.51 -38.42
N ASP A 346 2.61 23.62 -39.49
CA ASP A 346 2.11 24.00 -40.82
C ASP A 346 1.73 22.83 -41.75
N THR A 347 1.94 21.58 -41.32
CA THR A 347 1.65 20.40 -42.18
C THR A 347 0.27 19.75 -41.91
N ARG A 348 -0.54 20.33 -41.02
CA ARG A 348 -1.82 19.74 -40.56
C ARG A 348 -2.87 19.57 -41.66
N LEU A 349 -2.81 20.30 -42.77
CA LEU A 349 -3.80 20.18 -43.85
C LEU A 349 -3.48 19.11 -44.91
N CYS A 350 -2.22 18.67 -45.03
CA CYS A 350 -1.81 17.78 -46.11
C CYS A 350 -1.91 16.28 -45.75
N TRP A 351 -1.88 15.94 -44.45
CA TRP A 351 -1.91 14.54 -43.99
C TRP A 351 -3.33 13.96 -43.86
N PHE A 352 -4.33 14.78 -43.55
CA PHE A 352 -5.72 14.31 -43.40
C PHE A 352 -6.37 13.95 -44.76
N THR A 353 -5.90 14.57 -45.85
CA THR A 353 -6.41 14.32 -47.20
C THR A 353 -5.81 13.07 -47.86
N SER A 354 -4.59 12.65 -47.49
CA SER A 354 -3.96 11.42 -48.02
C SER A 354 -4.50 10.13 -47.38
N ARG A 355 -4.82 10.13 -46.08
CA ARG A 355 -5.28 8.91 -45.38
C ARG A 355 -6.70 8.48 -45.79
N LYS A 356 -7.57 9.41 -46.21
CA LYS A 356 -8.90 9.10 -46.75
C LYS A 356 -8.88 8.46 -48.15
N LYS A 357 -7.82 8.67 -48.94
CA LYS A 357 -7.68 8.03 -50.26
C LYS A 357 -7.16 6.60 -50.16
N ALA A 358 -6.22 6.32 -49.25
CA ALA A 358 -5.68 4.97 -49.06
C ALA A 358 -6.74 3.96 -48.56
N TRP A 359 -7.60 4.37 -47.62
CA TRP A 359 -8.67 3.50 -47.09
C TRP A 359 -9.78 3.15 -48.10
N ARG A 360 -9.93 3.94 -49.18
CA ARG A 360 -10.93 3.68 -50.22
C ARG A 360 -10.43 2.74 -51.32
N GLN A 361 -9.12 2.48 -51.40
CA GLN A 361 -8.51 1.66 -52.45
C GLN A 361 -8.27 0.21 -52.02
N GLU A 362 -8.04 -0.06 -50.73
CA GLU A 362 -7.89 -1.44 -50.22
C GLU A 362 -9.22 -2.22 -50.17
N ASN A 363 -10.36 -1.54 -49.97
CA ASN A 363 -11.66 -2.20 -49.93
C ASN A 363 -12.27 -2.56 -51.30
N ILE A 364 -11.69 -2.10 -52.41
CA ILE A 364 -12.17 -2.46 -53.76
C ILE A 364 -11.43 -3.70 -54.31
N LEU A 365 -10.22 -3.98 -53.85
CA LEU A 365 -9.43 -5.13 -54.30
C LEU A 365 -9.84 -6.45 -53.61
N LEU A 366 -10.41 -6.39 -52.40
CA LEU A 366 -10.86 -7.57 -51.66
C LEU A 366 -12.24 -8.10 -52.12
N SER A 367 -13.04 -7.31 -52.83
CA SER A 367 -14.33 -7.75 -53.39
C SER A 367 -14.22 -8.42 -54.76
N SER A 368 -13.10 -8.28 -55.48
CA SER A 368 -12.95 -8.82 -56.85
C SER A 368 -12.19 -10.16 -56.95
N ILE A 369 -11.69 -10.70 -55.84
CA ILE A 369 -10.89 -11.95 -55.84
C ILE A 369 -11.73 -13.20 -55.43
N LYS A 370 -13.00 -13.04 -55.05
CA LYS A 370 -13.85 -14.15 -54.57
C LYS A 370 -14.88 -14.72 -55.56
N ILE A 371 -14.83 -14.38 -56.86
CA ILE A 371 -15.83 -14.84 -57.85
C ILE A 371 -15.26 -15.81 -58.92
N THR A 372 -13.97 -16.15 -58.90
CA THR A 372 -13.32 -16.93 -59.99
C THR A 372 -12.78 -18.31 -59.62
N GLU A 373 -13.30 -18.96 -58.57
CA GLU A 373 -13.04 -20.39 -58.29
C GLU A 373 -14.30 -21.09 -57.76
N ILE A 374 -15.37 -21.13 -58.57
CA ILE A 374 -16.40 -22.18 -58.52
C ILE A 374 -16.87 -22.43 -59.97
N VAL A 375 -16.16 -23.32 -60.67
CA VAL A 375 -16.66 -24.17 -61.77
C VAL A 375 -16.17 -25.57 -61.49
#